data_AF-A0A968IW06-F1
#
_entry.id   AF-A0A968IW06-F1
#
_cell.length_a   1.000
_cell.length_b   1.000
_cell.length_c   1.000
_cell.angle_alpha   90.00
_cell.angle_beta   90.00
_cell.angle_gamma   90.00
#
_symmetry.space_group_name_H-M   'P 1'
#
loop_
_entity.id
_entity.type
_entity.pdbx_description
1 polymer ?
#
loop_
_entity_poly.entity_id
_entity_poly.type
_entity_poly.pdbx_seq_one_letter_code
_entity_poly.pdbx_strand_id
1 'polypeptide(L)'
;MSNDRQEITEYSLVEAIYLLFLYLHGSENHYESWAEPFPPRGSRSSWQNKNTFVDMESWINLQYDILDDLENKGLIRQPQKGSSRKGRTYALLNKKGMSAARNILEKLDINGAEEALKSRQHHEEYIKHKNKIELQAEEANSEDDFET
;
A
#
# COMPACT_ATOMS: atom_id res chain seq x y z
N MET A 1 -1.12 26.78 23.12
CA MET A 1 -2.26 25.88 23.44
C MET A 1 -3.30 25.78 22.33
N SER A 2 -3.60 26.81 21.53
CA SER A 2 -4.46 26.65 20.32
C SER A 2 -3.68 26.20 19.08
N ASN A 3 -2.44 26.68 18.89
CA ASN A 3 -1.60 26.33 17.74
C ASN A 3 -1.31 24.83 17.66
N ASP A 4 -0.92 24.20 18.77
CA ASP A 4 -0.53 22.78 18.78
C ASP A 4 -1.66 21.85 18.31
N ARG A 5 -2.92 22.16 18.66
CA ARG A 5 -4.08 21.37 18.20
C ARG A 5 -4.38 21.57 16.73
N GLN A 6 -4.19 22.78 16.22
CA GLN A 6 -4.39 23.10 14.82
C GLN A 6 -3.32 22.41 13.96
N GLU A 7 -2.05 22.48 14.37
CA GLU A 7 -0.92 21.80 13.69
C GLU A 7 -1.12 20.28 13.64
N ILE A 8 -1.56 19.65 14.73
CA ILE A 8 -1.86 18.20 14.75
C ILE A 8 -3.01 17.84 13.79
N THR A 9 -4.03 18.68 13.71
CA THR A 9 -5.20 18.46 12.84
C THR A 9 -4.81 18.60 11.37
N GLU A 10 -4.04 19.64 11.03
CA GLU A 10 -3.51 19.87 9.69
C GLU A 10 -2.58 18.72 9.28
N TYR A 11 -1.69 18.29 10.16
CA TYR A 11 -0.78 17.16 9.90
C TYR A 11 -1.54 15.87 9.58
N SER A 12 -2.53 15.53 10.40
CA SER A 12 -3.37 14.34 10.20
C SER A 12 -4.14 14.40 8.87
N LEU A 13 -4.60 15.59 8.48
CA LEU A 13 -5.26 15.81 7.19
C LEU A 13 -4.28 15.59 6.02
N VAL A 14 -3.05 16.14 6.11
CA VAL A 14 -2.05 15.96 5.05
C VAL A 14 -1.63 14.50 4.93
N GLU A 15 -1.48 13.78 6.04
CA GLU A 15 -1.22 12.33 6.03
C GLU A 15 -2.31 11.54 5.29
N ALA A 16 -3.59 11.83 5.59
CA ALA A 16 -4.71 11.21 4.89
C ALA A 16 -4.69 11.51 3.39
N ILE A 17 -4.41 12.77 3.03
CA ILE A 17 -4.26 13.20 1.63
C ILE A 17 -3.13 12.42 0.94
N TYR A 18 -1.98 12.26 1.59
CA TYR A 18 -0.85 11.51 1.04
C TYR A 18 -1.23 10.05 0.79
N LEU A 19 -1.89 9.41 1.74
CA LEU A 19 -2.33 8.03 1.61
C LEU A 19 -3.31 7.85 0.43
N LEU A 20 -4.23 8.80 0.26
CA LEU A 20 -5.13 8.83 -0.90
C LEU A 20 -4.37 9.02 -2.21
N PHE A 21 -3.41 9.94 -2.27
CA PHE A 21 -2.59 10.15 -3.47
C PHE A 21 -1.82 8.89 -3.85
N LEU A 22 -1.19 8.23 -2.88
CA LEU A 22 -0.45 6.98 -3.10
C LEU A 22 -1.38 5.90 -3.65
N TYR A 23 -2.60 5.77 -3.12
CA TYR A 23 -3.59 4.79 -3.57
C TYR A 23 -4.16 5.11 -4.96
N LEU A 24 -4.54 6.36 -5.22
CA LEU A 24 -5.21 6.76 -6.47
C LEU A 24 -4.26 6.80 -7.66
N HIS A 25 -2.98 7.11 -7.44
CA HIS A 25 -1.97 7.20 -8.50
C HIS A 25 -1.04 5.98 -8.58
N GLY A 26 -1.10 5.08 -7.61
CA GLY A 26 -0.24 3.90 -7.59
C GLY A 26 -0.61 2.87 -8.67
N SER A 27 0.42 2.24 -9.22
CA SER A 27 0.33 1.08 -10.11
C SER A 27 0.51 -0.21 -9.34
N GLU A 28 -0.23 -1.26 -9.72
CA GLU A 28 -0.16 -2.57 -9.09
C GLU A 28 1.12 -3.32 -9.50
N ASN A 29 1.87 -3.75 -8.49
CA ASN A 29 3.02 -4.62 -8.67
C ASN A 29 2.63 -6.08 -8.46
N HIS A 30 3.13 -6.92 -9.35
CA HIS A 30 2.92 -8.37 -9.31
C HIS A 30 4.24 -9.10 -9.45
N TYR A 31 4.38 -10.20 -8.71
CA TYR A 31 5.55 -11.07 -8.78
C TYR A 31 5.32 -12.17 -9.82
N GLU A 32 5.99 -12.07 -10.95
CA GLU A 32 5.81 -12.97 -12.08
C GLU A 32 6.10 -14.44 -11.72
N SER A 33 7.06 -14.68 -10.84
CA SER A 33 7.44 -16.04 -10.42
C SER A 33 6.38 -16.73 -9.55
N TRP A 34 5.29 -16.04 -9.19
CA TRP A 34 4.14 -16.64 -8.52
C TRP A 34 2.99 -16.97 -9.48
N ALA A 35 3.13 -16.64 -10.77
CA ALA A 35 2.14 -16.99 -11.77
C ALA A 35 2.09 -18.51 -12.02
N GLU A 36 0.89 -19.03 -12.26
CA GLU A 36 0.67 -20.43 -12.61
C GLU A 36 0.03 -20.52 -14.01
N PRO A 37 0.65 -21.23 -14.97
CA PRO A 37 1.98 -21.86 -14.89
C PRO A 37 3.13 -20.83 -14.89
N PHE A 38 4.32 -21.24 -14.44
CA PHE A 38 5.56 -20.45 -14.58
C PHE A 38 6.47 -21.05 -15.68
N PRO A 39 6.96 -20.26 -16.66
CA PRO A 39 6.65 -18.85 -16.88
C PRO A 39 5.19 -18.64 -17.30
N PRO A 40 4.60 -17.46 -16.99
CA PRO A 40 3.21 -17.18 -17.36
C PRO A 40 3.00 -17.27 -18.87
N ARG A 41 1.80 -17.70 -19.24
CA ARG A 41 1.36 -17.75 -20.64
C ARG A 41 0.15 -16.85 -20.84
N GLY A 42 0.04 -16.25 -22.02
CA GLY A 42 -1.06 -15.35 -22.38
C GLY A 42 -0.74 -13.87 -22.14
N SER A 43 -1.78 -13.05 -22.01
CA SER A 43 -1.64 -11.60 -21.78
C SER A 43 -1.20 -11.30 -20.35
N ARG A 44 -0.69 -10.09 -20.10
CA ARG A 44 -0.32 -9.65 -18.75
C ARG A 44 -1.47 -9.81 -17.74
N SER A 45 -2.68 -9.53 -18.20
CA SER A 45 -3.92 -9.66 -17.43
C SER A 45 -4.24 -11.10 -17.00
N SER A 46 -3.70 -12.13 -17.67
CA SER A 46 -4.00 -13.53 -17.33
C SER A 46 -3.32 -13.97 -16.04
N TRP A 47 -2.17 -13.39 -15.70
CA TRP A 47 -1.36 -13.80 -14.55
C TRP A 47 -1.28 -12.72 -13.47
N GLN A 48 -1.64 -11.47 -13.76
CA GLN A 48 -1.80 -10.42 -12.76
C GLN A 48 -3.12 -10.61 -12.01
N ASN A 49 -3.05 -11.21 -10.84
CA ASN A 49 -4.21 -11.47 -9.99
C ASN A 49 -3.81 -11.37 -8.51
N LYS A 50 -4.76 -11.63 -7.61
CA LYS A 50 -4.55 -11.53 -6.16
C LYS A 50 -3.42 -12.41 -5.62
N ASN A 51 -3.17 -13.56 -6.24
CA ASN A 51 -2.11 -14.49 -5.81
C ASN A 51 -0.73 -13.96 -6.18
N THR A 52 -0.62 -13.21 -7.28
CA THR A 52 0.64 -12.62 -7.74
C THR A 52 0.84 -11.19 -7.25
N PHE A 53 -0.20 -10.54 -6.71
CA PHE A 53 -0.15 -9.17 -6.20
C PHE A 53 0.79 -9.03 -4.98
N VAL A 54 1.60 -7.97 -4.99
CA VAL A 54 2.56 -7.67 -3.92
C VAL A 54 2.20 -6.36 -3.21
N ASP A 55 2.20 -5.25 -3.94
CA ASP A 55 1.96 -3.91 -3.43
C ASP A 55 1.53 -2.95 -4.55
N MET A 56 1.24 -1.70 -4.18
CA MET A 56 1.01 -0.61 -5.12
C MET A 56 2.19 0.35 -5.06
N GLU A 57 2.84 0.58 -6.20
CA GLU A 57 3.95 1.51 -6.34
C GLU A 57 3.47 2.87 -6.82
N SER A 58 3.85 3.92 -6.10
CA SER A 58 3.54 5.30 -6.48
C SER A 58 4.79 6.17 -6.44
N TRP A 59 5.07 6.80 -7.58
CA TRP A 59 6.21 7.72 -7.77
C TRP A 59 5.76 9.15 -7.47
N ILE A 60 5.90 9.59 -6.22
CA ILE A 60 5.53 10.95 -5.83
C ILE A 60 6.63 11.60 -4.99
N ASN A 61 6.92 12.87 -5.29
CA ASN A 61 7.76 13.73 -4.46
C ASN A 61 6.92 14.30 -3.30
N LEU A 62 6.81 13.54 -2.23
CA LEU A 62 6.08 13.87 -1.01
C LEU A 62 7.05 14.26 0.12
N GLN A 63 6.56 14.98 1.13
CA GLN A 63 7.34 15.31 2.34
C GLN A 63 7.79 14.02 3.05
N TYR A 64 9.08 13.94 3.40
CA TYR A 64 9.69 12.74 3.99
C TYR A 64 9.11 12.39 5.36
N ASP A 65 8.85 13.37 6.21
CA ASP A 65 8.38 13.12 7.59
C ASP A 65 7.00 12.41 7.60
N ILE A 66 6.11 12.76 6.67
CA ILE A 66 4.80 12.13 6.55
C ILE A 66 4.92 10.70 6.00
N LEU A 67 5.82 10.49 5.03
CA LEU A 67 6.09 9.13 4.53
C LEU A 67 6.72 8.26 5.62
N ASP A 68 7.61 8.82 6.44
CA ASP A 68 8.22 8.14 7.57
C ASP A 68 7.16 7.72 8.59
N ASP A 69 6.19 8.58 8.90
CA ASP A 69 5.08 8.23 9.78
C ASP A 69 4.15 7.16 9.20
N LEU A 70 3.83 7.25 7.91
CA LEU A 70 3.05 6.23 7.20
C LEU A 70 3.77 4.86 7.21
N GLU A 71 5.09 4.87 7.07
CA GLU A 71 5.93 3.67 7.16
C GLU A 71 5.99 3.12 8.59
N ASN A 72 6.15 3.98 9.60
CA ASN A 72 6.09 3.60 11.02
C ASN A 72 4.73 2.99 11.41
N LYS A 73 3.64 3.43 10.78
CA LYS A 73 2.30 2.85 10.92
C LYS A 73 2.14 1.52 10.15
N GLY A 74 3.15 1.13 9.38
CA GLY A 74 3.15 -0.07 8.55
C GLY A 74 2.18 0.00 7.38
N LEU A 75 1.86 1.20 6.88
CA LEU A 75 0.94 1.39 5.74
C LEU A 75 1.67 1.38 4.40
N ILE A 76 2.93 1.84 4.40
CA ILE A 76 3.79 1.88 3.23
C ILE A 76 5.16 1.30 3.55
N ARG A 77 5.96 1.07 2.51
CA ARG A 77 7.41 0.85 2.60
C ARG A 77 8.13 1.86 1.72
N GLN A 78 9.33 2.28 2.14
CA GLN A 78 10.18 3.18 1.38
C GLN A 78 11.50 2.49 1.01
N PRO A 79 11.56 1.71 -0.09
CA PRO A 79 12.75 0.89 -0.44
C PRO A 79 14.06 1.69 -0.59
N GLN A 80 13.97 2.97 -0.92
CA GLN A 80 15.10 3.89 -1.05
C GLN A 80 15.65 4.42 0.27
N LYS A 81 14.95 4.24 1.39
CA LYS A 81 15.36 4.77 2.70
C LYS A 81 16.69 4.13 3.11
N GLY A 82 17.72 4.96 3.28
CA GLY A 82 19.10 4.51 3.56
C GLY A 82 20.01 4.32 2.34
N SER A 83 19.49 4.49 1.11
CA SER A 83 20.33 4.52 -0.10
C SER A 83 21.07 5.85 -0.24
N SER A 84 22.37 5.80 -0.53
CA SER A 84 23.20 7.01 -0.75
C SER A 84 22.87 7.77 -2.04
N ARG A 85 22.04 7.18 -2.92
CA ARG A 85 21.54 7.84 -4.12
C ARG A 85 20.29 8.64 -3.76
N LYS A 86 20.39 9.97 -3.79
CA LYS A 86 19.27 10.94 -3.77
C LYS A 86 18.41 10.82 -5.05
N GLY A 87 17.91 9.62 -5.33
CA GLY A 87 17.08 9.31 -6.49
C GLY A 87 15.62 9.18 -6.07
N ARG A 88 14.74 9.84 -6.84
CA ARG A 88 13.28 9.76 -6.84
C ARG A 88 12.67 8.78 -5.83
N THR A 89 12.00 9.34 -4.83
CA THR A 89 11.24 8.62 -3.81
C THR A 89 10.01 7.96 -4.44
N TYR A 90 9.88 6.66 -4.27
CA TYR A 90 8.62 5.96 -4.50
C TYR A 90 8.19 5.28 -3.20
N ALA A 91 6.89 5.19 -2.98
CA ALA A 91 6.34 4.49 -1.85
C ALA A 91 5.61 3.24 -2.34
N LEU A 92 5.85 2.13 -1.63
CA LEU A 92 5.13 0.88 -1.84
C LEU A 92 4.01 0.80 -0.82
N LEU A 93 2.78 1.07 -1.27
CA LEU A 93 1.57 0.97 -0.47
C LEU A 93 1.17 -0.51 -0.35
N ASN A 94 1.18 -1.04 0.87
CA ASN A 94 0.82 -2.42 1.13
C ASN A 94 -0.71 -2.58 1.33
N LYS A 95 -1.20 -3.80 1.56
CA LYS A 95 -2.63 -4.08 1.75
C LYS A 95 -3.25 -3.33 2.92
N LYS A 96 -2.52 -3.13 4.03
CA LYS A 96 -2.98 -2.32 5.17
C LYS A 96 -3.16 -0.87 4.77
N GLY A 97 -2.20 -0.31 4.04
CA GLY A 97 -2.29 1.04 3.47
C GLY A 97 -3.43 1.19 2.47
N MET A 98 -3.63 0.22 1.57
CA MET A 98 -4.77 0.20 0.65
C MET A 98 -6.10 0.18 1.38
N SER A 99 -6.25 -0.66 2.41
CA SER A 99 -7.46 -0.71 3.23
C SER A 99 -7.72 0.62 3.92
N ALA A 100 -6.69 1.23 4.52
CA ALA A 100 -6.81 2.54 5.15
C ALA A 100 -7.21 3.64 4.13
N ALA A 101 -6.61 3.66 2.94
CA ALA A 101 -6.97 4.62 1.88
C ALA A 101 -8.44 4.46 1.44
N ARG A 102 -8.89 3.21 1.25
CA ARG A 102 -10.29 2.92 0.88
C ARG A 102 -11.27 3.35 1.96
N ASN A 103 -10.97 3.07 3.23
CA ASN A 103 -11.79 3.52 4.36
C ASN A 103 -11.90 5.04 4.45
N ILE A 104 -10.87 5.78 4.01
CA ILE A 104 -10.94 7.24 3.89
C ILE A 104 -11.87 7.63 2.74
N LEU A 105 -11.68 7.06 1.54
CA LEU A 105 -12.54 7.34 0.38
C LEU A 105 -14.02 7.07 0.66
N GLU A 106 -14.36 5.99 1.35
CA GLU A 106 -15.73 5.64 1.71
C GLU A 106 -16.42 6.67 2.61
N LYS A 107 -15.64 7.43 3.38
CA LYS A 107 -16.13 8.46 4.30
C LYS A 107 -16.12 9.86 3.67
N LEU A 108 -15.49 10.03 2.51
CA LEU A 108 -15.41 11.32 1.83
C LEU A 108 -16.70 11.59 1.07
N ASP A 109 -17.37 12.67 1.44
CA ASP A 109 -18.52 13.21 0.72
C ASP A 109 -18.03 14.15 -0.40
N ILE A 110 -17.37 13.59 -1.40
CA ILE A 110 -16.79 14.32 -2.55
C ILE A 110 -17.14 13.59 -3.85
N ASN A 111 -17.57 14.35 -4.86
CA ASN A 111 -17.81 13.83 -6.21
C ASN A 111 -16.57 13.09 -6.74
N GLY A 112 -16.75 11.86 -7.25
CA GLY A 112 -15.67 11.03 -7.77
C GLY A 112 -15.10 10.01 -6.78
N ALA A 113 -15.39 10.11 -5.47
CA ALA A 113 -14.90 9.14 -4.49
C ALA A 113 -15.51 7.75 -4.70
N GLU A 114 -16.82 7.69 -4.96
CA GLU A 114 -17.52 6.42 -5.25
C GLU A 114 -17.04 5.80 -6.57
N GLU A 115 -16.87 6.60 -7.62
CA GLU A 115 -16.32 6.15 -8.91
C GLU A 115 -14.90 5.63 -8.76
N ALA A 116 -14.05 6.29 -7.96
CA ALA A 116 -12.70 5.84 -7.67
C ALA A 116 -12.70 4.48 -6.98
N LEU A 117 -13.58 4.28 -5.98
CA LEU A 117 -13.75 2.99 -5.31
C LEU A 117 -14.23 1.89 -6.25
N LYS A 118 -15.21 2.18 -7.11
CA LYS A 118 -15.76 1.26 -8.12
C LYS A 118 -14.70 0.85 -9.15
N SER A 119 -13.91 1.80 -9.64
CA SER A 119 -12.84 1.54 -10.63
C SER A 119 -11.76 0.58 -10.14
N ARG A 120 -11.63 0.46 -8.81
CA ARG A 120 -10.63 -0.36 -8.12
C ARG A 120 -11.28 -1.39 -7.20
N GLN A 121 -12.46 -1.92 -7.56
CA GLN A 121 -13.19 -2.86 -6.73
C GLN A 121 -12.41 -4.17 -6.50
N HIS A 122 -11.60 -4.61 -7.47
CA HIS A 122 -10.76 -5.81 -7.37
C HIS A 122 -9.72 -5.74 -6.24
N HIS A 123 -9.35 -4.53 -5.79
CA HIS A 123 -8.46 -4.36 -4.64
C HIS A 123 -9.03 -4.95 -3.34
N GLU A 124 -10.36 -5.05 -3.20
CA GLU A 124 -10.98 -5.75 -2.08
C GLU A 124 -10.55 -7.21 -2.01
N GLU A 125 -10.40 -7.86 -3.18
CA GLU A 125 -9.91 -9.23 -3.24
C GLU A 125 -8.44 -9.32 -2.82
N TYR A 126 -7.63 -8.32 -3.19
CA TYR A 126 -6.21 -8.28 -2.86
C TYR A 126 -6.02 -8.12 -1.36
N ILE A 127 -6.79 -7.21 -0.75
CA ILE A 127 -6.75 -6.93 0.70
C ILE A 127 -7.15 -8.16 1.52
N LYS A 128 -8.17 -8.91 1.08
CA LYS A 128 -8.69 -10.09 1.81
C LYS A 128 -7.87 -11.36 1.58
N HIS A 129 -7.16 -11.45 0.48
CA HIS A 129 -6.36 -12.62 0.15
C HIS A 129 -4.99 -12.55 0.83
N LYS A 130 -4.51 -13.64 1.44
CA LYS A 130 -3.13 -13.74 1.92
C LYS A 130 -2.22 -14.23 0.79
N ASN A 131 -1.21 -13.45 0.42
CA ASN A 131 -0.24 -13.86 -0.59
C ASN A 131 0.90 -14.70 0.03
N LYS A 132 1.81 -15.20 -0.81
CA LYS A 132 2.92 -16.06 -0.37
C LYS A 132 3.82 -15.40 0.69
N ILE A 133 4.06 -14.08 0.62
CA ILE A 133 4.88 -13.36 1.61
C ILE A 133 4.20 -13.38 2.98
N GLU A 134 2.89 -13.12 3.02
CA GLU A 134 2.14 -13.06 4.27
C GLU A 134 2.01 -14.44 4.91
N LEU A 135 1.81 -15.48 4.10
CA LEU A 135 1.79 -16.87 4.57
C LEU A 135 3.13 -17.27 5.18
N GLN A 136 4.25 -16.95 4.51
CA GLN A 136 5.60 -17.23 5.03
C GLN A 136 5.91 -16.49 6.33
N ALA A 137 5.44 -15.24 6.47
CA ALA A 137 5.62 -14.47 7.70
C ALA A 137 4.82 -15.05 8.87
N GLU A 138 3.63 -15.61 8.62
CA GLU A 138 2.84 -16.30 9.65
C GLU A 138 3.47 -17.61 10.08
N GLU A 139 3.99 -18.40 9.13
CA GLU A 139 4.69 -19.66 9.41
C GLU A 139 5.93 -19.41 10.30
N ALA A 140 6.76 -18.43 9.96
CA ALA A 140 7.95 -18.07 10.73
C ALA A 140 7.62 -17.61 12.17
N ASN A 141 6.56 -16.81 12.35
CA ASN A 141 6.14 -16.38 13.69
C ASN A 141 5.52 -17.52 14.51
N SER A 142 4.94 -18.54 13.87
CA SER A 142 4.36 -19.68 14.56
C SER A 142 5.38 -20.71 15.03
N GLU A 143 6.58 -20.74 14.43
CA GLU A 143 7.68 -21.64 14.84
C GLU A 143 8.42 -21.12 16.09
N ASP A 144 8.55 -19.80 16.25
CA ASP A 144 9.18 -19.17 17.42
C ASP A 144 8.35 -19.34 18.73
N ASP A 145 7.03 -19.56 18.63
CA ASP A 145 6.14 -19.74 19.80
C ASP A 145 6.21 -21.17 20.41
N PHE A 146 6.91 -22.11 19.78
CA PHE A 146 7.07 -23.49 20.29
C PHE A 146 8.44 -23.75 20.96
N GLU A 147 9.36 -22.79 20.98
CA GLU A 147 10.70 -22.93 21.59
C GLU A 147 10.89 -22.20 22.94
N THR A 148 9.82 -21.80 23.64
CA THR A 148 9.90 -21.26 25.03
C THR A 148 9.34 -22.16 26.10
#